data_AF-A0A9N8E6Y9-F1
#
_entry.id   AF-A0A9N8E6Y9-F1
#
_cell.length_a   1.000
_cell.length_b   1.000
_cell.length_c   1.000
_cell.angle_alpha   90.00
_cell.angle_beta   90.00
_cell.angle_gamma   90.00
#
_symmetry.space_group_name_H-M   'P 1'
#
loop_
_entity.id
_entity.type
_entity.pdbx_description
1 polymer ?
#
loop_
_entity_poly.entity_id
_entity_poly.type
_entity_poly.pdbx_seq_one_letter_code
_entity_poly.pdbx_strand_id
1 'polypeptide(L)'
;KKKYDGAVKDIEPEFLKLLDLYCRRIFSDKLTPKIIHGQELGPQEFFNYTKAYAAMFADGAKFPEAGTMLDATASANNTNARDEALKIYKEVMDRIAGPSCSSFVNVQQLEDDHKHNVTQALEIFDARANFGSSKNIQKSRRDVQIAIDEQFVSYRKLNEQRNPLFGMEIYIIPLATAGISYLVKFFVDLTCSHNVCISTSQLLKEFMSFALCFLGILVITKFEQIREFYDRIQGMYKAMNQPPPKPKQD
;
A
#
# COMPACT_ATOMS: atom_id res chain seq x y z
N LYS A 1 -5.09 -55.28 31.23
CA LYS A 1 -5.42 -53.87 30.86
C LYS A 1 -5.35 -53.02 32.11
N LYS A 2 -4.45 -52.03 32.18
CA LYS A 2 -4.50 -51.00 33.22
C LYS A 2 -5.77 -50.17 32.99
N LYS A 3 -6.73 -50.23 33.91
CA LYS A 3 -8.10 -49.68 33.79
C LYS A 3 -8.25 -48.33 34.50
N TYR A 4 -7.22 -47.48 34.44
CA TYR A 4 -7.34 -46.13 34.97
C TYR A 4 -7.97 -45.22 33.91
N ASP A 5 -9.03 -44.49 34.27
CA ASP A 5 -9.87 -43.67 33.38
C ASP A 5 -9.72 -42.16 33.60
N GLY A 6 -8.85 -41.74 34.53
CA GLY A 6 -8.67 -40.34 34.90
C GLY A 6 -9.56 -39.84 36.04
N ALA A 7 -10.33 -40.72 36.70
CA ALA A 7 -11.17 -40.32 37.83
C ALA A 7 -10.32 -39.75 39.00
N VAL A 8 -10.60 -38.50 39.40
CA VAL A 8 -9.85 -37.76 40.43
C VAL A 8 -9.94 -38.42 41.81
N LYS A 9 -11.09 -39.03 42.13
CA LYS A 9 -11.33 -39.75 43.40
C LYS A 9 -10.39 -40.93 43.62
N ASP A 10 -9.87 -41.49 42.53
CA ASP A 10 -8.98 -42.65 42.52
C ASP A 10 -7.50 -42.24 42.49
N ILE A 11 -7.21 -40.92 42.52
CA ILE A 11 -5.86 -40.36 42.60
C ILE A 11 -5.52 -40.11 44.07
N GLU A 12 -4.27 -40.38 44.44
CA GLU A 12 -3.76 -40.11 45.78
C GLU A 12 -3.92 -38.62 46.16
N PRO A 13 -4.52 -38.29 47.32
CA PRO A 13 -4.76 -36.91 47.71
C PRO A 13 -3.50 -36.04 47.77
N GLU A 14 -2.37 -36.62 48.17
CA GLU A 14 -1.10 -35.90 48.26
C GLU A 14 -0.56 -35.54 46.87
N PHE A 15 -0.71 -36.42 45.88
CA PHE A 15 -0.39 -36.12 44.49
C PHE A 15 -1.23 -34.97 43.95
N LEU A 16 -2.53 -34.92 44.28
CA LEU A 16 -3.41 -33.82 43.85
C LEU A 16 -2.96 -32.46 44.41
N LYS A 17 -2.53 -32.40 45.67
CA LYS A 17 -1.97 -31.17 46.25
C LYS A 17 -0.71 -30.71 45.53
N LEU A 18 0.20 -31.65 45.23
CA LEU A 18 1.43 -31.36 44.50
C LEU A 18 1.14 -30.93 43.05
N LEU A 19 0.16 -31.54 42.41
CA LEU A 19 -0.27 -31.19 41.05
C LEU A 19 -0.89 -29.78 41.01
N ASP A 20 -1.75 -29.41 41.97
CA ASP A 20 -2.29 -28.05 42.05
C ASP A 20 -1.16 -27.01 42.21
N LEU A 21 -0.22 -27.27 43.13
CA LEU A 21 0.96 -26.42 43.32
C LEU A 21 1.81 -26.32 42.05
N TYR A 22 2.03 -27.44 41.36
CA TYR A 22 2.79 -27.49 40.11
C TYR A 22 2.11 -26.70 38.99
N CYS A 23 0.81 -26.93 38.76
CA CYS A 23 0.05 -26.23 37.74
C CYS A 23 0.03 -24.71 37.99
N ARG A 24 -0.22 -24.28 39.25
CA ARG A 24 -0.13 -22.86 39.61
C ARG A 24 1.28 -22.32 39.33
N ARG A 25 2.33 -23.04 39.73
CA ARG A 25 3.71 -22.59 39.51
C ARG A 25 4.07 -22.42 38.04
N ILE A 26 3.56 -23.28 37.16
CA ILE A 26 3.88 -23.24 35.72
C ILE A 26 3.01 -22.24 34.95
N PHE A 27 1.71 -22.15 35.28
CA PHE A 27 0.71 -21.45 34.44
C PHE A 27 0.17 -20.13 35.01
N SER A 28 0.62 -19.67 36.18
CA SER A 28 0.20 -18.37 36.75
C SER A 28 1.03 -17.21 36.20
N ASP A 29 2.03 -16.76 36.97
CA ASP A 29 2.60 -15.42 36.81
C ASP A 29 3.91 -15.43 36.00
N LYS A 30 4.34 -16.60 35.52
CA LYS A 30 5.67 -16.81 34.90
C LYS A 30 5.61 -17.30 33.46
N LEU A 31 4.48 -17.10 32.78
CA LEU A 31 4.40 -17.37 31.35
C LEU A 31 5.33 -16.40 30.62
N THR A 32 6.34 -16.96 29.97
CA THR A 32 7.30 -16.19 29.18
C THR A 32 7.01 -16.42 27.71
N PRO A 33 7.10 -15.37 26.87
CA PRO A 33 6.96 -15.54 25.43
C PRO A 33 8.07 -16.45 24.91
N LYS A 34 7.77 -17.16 23.82
CA LYS A 34 8.79 -17.96 23.15
C LYS A 34 9.81 -17.01 22.53
N ILE A 35 11.09 -17.22 22.84
CA ILE A 35 12.18 -16.44 22.28
C ILE A 35 12.98 -17.31 21.30
N ILE A 36 13.27 -16.77 20.11
CA ILE A 36 14.25 -17.31 19.16
C ILE A 36 15.19 -16.17 18.77
N HIS A 37 16.50 -16.40 18.90
CA HIS A 37 17.53 -15.40 18.56
C HIS A 37 17.32 -14.03 19.23
N GLY A 38 16.97 -14.05 20.53
CA GLY A 38 16.72 -12.85 21.33
C GLY A 38 15.42 -12.10 21.01
N GLN A 39 14.61 -12.63 20.09
CA GLN A 39 13.33 -12.04 19.68
C GLN A 39 12.16 -12.84 20.25
N GLU A 40 11.25 -12.13 20.91
CA GLU A 40 9.95 -12.68 21.30
C GLU A 40 9.13 -12.97 20.04
N LEU A 41 8.43 -14.10 20.05
CA LEU A 41 7.64 -14.56 18.91
C LEU A 41 6.16 -14.28 19.11
N GLY A 42 5.57 -13.63 18.11
CA GLY A 42 4.12 -13.59 17.94
C GLY A 42 3.55 -14.94 17.44
N PRO A 43 2.22 -15.13 17.49
CA PRO A 43 1.57 -16.36 17.05
C PRO A 43 1.85 -16.73 15.58
N GLN A 44 1.86 -15.74 14.68
CA GLN A 44 2.14 -15.95 13.25
C GLN A 44 3.58 -16.39 13.01
N GLU A 45 4.53 -15.76 13.71
CA GLU A 45 5.95 -16.10 13.60
C GLU A 45 6.21 -17.51 14.13
N PHE A 46 5.60 -17.86 15.26
CA PHE A 46 5.67 -19.20 15.84
C PHE A 46 5.12 -20.26 14.87
N PHE A 47 4.02 -19.96 14.17
CA PHE A 47 3.49 -20.85 13.14
C PHE A 47 4.48 -21.04 11.97
N ASN A 48 5.12 -19.97 11.51
CA ASN A 48 6.11 -20.03 10.44
C ASN A 48 7.33 -20.89 10.85
N TYR A 49 7.82 -20.75 12.09
CA TYR A 49 8.86 -21.64 12.63
C TYR A 49 8.40 -23.09 12.70
N THR A 50 7.18 -23.32 13.19
CA THR A 50 6.61 -24.68 13.29
C THR A 50 6.55 -25.34 11.92
N LYS A 51 6.09 -24.62 10.89
CA LYS A 51 6.05 -25.10 9.51
C LYS A 51 7.44 -25.42 8.96
N ALA A 52 8.42 -24.54 9.19
CA ALA A 52 9.79 -24.75 8.74
C ALA A 52 10.44 -25.97 9.40
N TYR A 53 10.27 -26.15 10.71
CA TYR A 53 10.77 -27.33 11.41
C TYR A 53 10.05 -28.61 11.02
N ALA A 54 8.72 -28.58 10.89
CA ALA A 54 7.95 -29.74 10.44
C ALA A 54 8.39 -30.20 9.04
N ALA A 55 8.59 -29.26 8.11
CA ALA A 55 9.09 -29.57 6.77
C ALA A 55 10.50 -30.17 6.81
N MET A 56 11.41 -29.59 7.60
CA MET A 56 12.76 -30.12 7.80
C MET A 56 12.76 -31.58 8.29
N PHE A 57 11.89 -31.92 9.24
CA PHE A 57 11.78 -33.29 9.76
C PHE A 57 11.03 -34.25 8.83
N ALA A 58 10.16 -33.75 7.96
CA ALA A 58 9.44 -34.56 6.99
C ALA A 58 10.38 -35.11 5.89
N ASP A 59 11.42 -34.35 5.52
CA ASP A 59 12.34 -34.70 4.44
C ASP A 59 13.39 -35.77 4.83
N GLY A 60 13.37 -36.32 6.07
CA GLY A 60 14.25 -37.43 6.46
C GLY A 60 13.96 -38.08 7.82
N ALA A 61 14.13 -39.40 7.92
CA ALA A 61 13.93 -40.18 9.16
C ALA A 61 15.09 -40.13 10.17
N LYS A 62 16.11 -39.27 9.93
CA LYS A 62 17.25 -39.06 10.82
C LYS A 62 17.16 -37.66 11.40
N PHE A 63 17.63 -37.49 12.64
CA PHE A 63 17.74 -36.16 13.23
C PHE A 63 18.57 -35.27 12.29
N PRO A 64 18.04 -34.11 11.86
CA PRO A 64 18.74 -33.24 10.94
C PRO A 64 20.05 -32.77 11.55
N GLU A 65 21.07 -32.61 10.71
CA GLU A 65 22.32 -32.02 11.16
C GLU A 65 22.07 -30.59 11.67
N ALA A 66 22.90 -30.13 12.61
CA ALA A 66 22.76 -28.79 13.19
C ALA A 66 22.70 -27.68 12.13
N GLY A 67 23.37 -27.87 10.98
CA GLY A 67 23.28 -26.98 9.82
C GLY A 67 21.87 -26.87 9.23
N THR A 68 21.17 -27.99 9.02
CA THR A 68 19.81 -28.00 8.48
C THR A 68 18.81 -27.32 9.41
N MET A 69 18.99 -27.48 10.73
CA MET A 69 18.15 -26.79 11.73
C MET A 69 18.42 -25.28 11.74
N LEU A 70 19.67 -24.86 11.56
CA LEU A 70 20.05 -23.46 11.39
C LEU A 70 19.37 -22.85 10.17
N ASP A 71 19.42 -23.56 9.04
CA ASP A 71 18.85 -23.13 7.77
C ASP A 71 17.32 -23.01 7.83
N ALA A 72 16.64 -23.98 8.48
CA ALA A 72 15.20 -23.91 8.70
C ALA A 72 14.82 -22.70 9.58
N THR A 73 15.61 -22.43 10.62
CA THR A 73 15.42 -21.28 11.52
C THR A 73 15.64 -19.97 10.77
N ALA A 74 16.72 -19.86 9.99
CA ALA A 74 17.02 -18.68 9.18
C ALA A 74 15.96 -18.43 8.11
N SER A 75 15.47 -19.49 7.46
CA SER A 75 14.41 -19.41 6.45
C SER A 75 13.09 -18.88 7.05
N ALA A 76 12.69 -19.41 8.21
CA ALA A 76 11.51 -18.91 8.93
C ALA A 76 11.69 -17.45 9.38
N ASN A 77 12.87 -17.09 9.88
CA ASN A 77 13.18 -15.71 10.27
C ASN A 77 13.07 -14.74 9.08
N ASN A 78 13.64 -15.10 7.93
CA ASN A 78 13.55 -14.27 6.71
C ASN A 78 12.11 -14.15 6.20
N THR A 79 11.31 -15.21 6.37
CA THR A 79 9.88 -15.19 6.03
C THR A 79 9.12 -14.20 6.94
N ASN A 80 9.36 -14.27 8.25
CA ASN A 80 8.76 -13.33 9.21
C ASN A 80 9.17 -11.89 8.92
N ALA A 81 10.46 -11.65 8.67
CA ALA A 81 10.99 -10.34 8.31
C ALA A 81 10.34 -9.77 7.04
N ARG A 82 10.16 -10.61 6.01
CA ARG A 82 9.47 -10.22 4.77
C ARG A 82 8.02 -9.84 5.07
N ASP A 83 7.30 -10.69 5.79
CA ASP A 83 5.87 -10.47 6.07
C ASP A 83 5.67 -9.21 6.91
N GLU A 84 6.56 -8.92 7.87
CA GLU A 84 6.57 -7.70 8.68
C GLU A 84 6.85 -6.45 7.83
N ALA A 85 7.90 -6.46 7.00
CA ALA A 85 8.26 -5.35 6.13
C ALA A 85 7.12 -5.00 5.16
N LEU A 86 6.51 -6.02 4.53
CA LEU A 86 5.39 -5.84 3.61
C LEU A 86 4.14 -5.32 4.32
N LYS A 87 3.88 -5.80 5.54
CA LYS A 87 2.76 -5.32 6.36
C LYS A 87 2.92 -3.84 6.68
N ILE A 88 4.10 -3.41 7.14
CA ILE A 88 4.35 -2.01 7.51
C ILE A 88 4.26 -1.10 6.29
N TYR A 89 4.88 -1.48 5.16
CA TYR A 89 4.76 -0.74 3.91
C TYR A 89 3.30 -0.55 3.50
N LYS A 90 2.52 -1.65 3.52
CA LYS A 90 1.10 -1.63 3.20
C LYS A 90 0.30 -0.74 4.14
N GLU A 91 0.51 -0.85 5.45
CA GLU A 91 -0.21 -0.04 6.45
C GLU A 91 0.04 1.47 6.29
N VAL A 92 1.24 1.87 5.86
CA VAL A 92 1.55 3.28 5.60
C VAL A 92 0.95 3.73 4.27
N MET A 93 1.16 2.96 3.19
CA MET A 93 0.65 3.32 1.87
C MET A 93 -0.87 3.29 1.78
N ASP A 94 -1.54 2.41 2.54
CA ASP A 94 -3.00 2.39 2.63
C ASP A 94 -3.57 3.70 3.20
N ARG A 95 -2.82 4.41 4.05
CA ARG A 95 -3.22 5.73 4.58
C ARG A 95 -3.00 6.86 3.57
N ILE A 96 -2.03 6.71 2.67
CA ILE A 96 -1.66 7.73 1.69
C ILE A 96 -2.52 7.62 0.42
N ALA A 97 -2.60 6.41 -0.16
CA ALA A 97 -3.23 6.16 -1.45
C ALA A 97 -4.09 4.89 -1.49
N GLY A 98 -4.38 4.29 -0.33
CA GLY A 98 -5.17 3.06 -0.24
C GLY A 98 -6.62 3.20 -0.68
N PRO A 99 -7.38 2.09 -0.72
CA PRO A 99 -8.76 2.08 -1.21
C PRO A 99 -9.71 3.02 -0.46
N SER A 100 -9.47 3.25 0.83
CA SER A 100 -10.26 4.15 1.68
C SER A 100 -10.00 5.63 1.47
N CYS A 101 -8.89 6.01 0.79
CA CYS A 101 -8.59 7.39 0.48
C CYS A 101 -9.54 7.93 -0.59
N SER A 102 -10.07 9.15 -0.39
CA SER A 102 -10.99 9.81 -1.32
C SER A 102 -10.31 10.87 -2.19
N SER A 103 -9.15 11.37 -1.78
CA SER A 103 -8.43 12.46 -2.45
C SER A 103 -7.34 11.96 -3.39
N PHE A 104 -7.11 12.71 -4.46
CA PHE A 104 -5.94 12.57 -5.31
C PHE A 104 -4.69 13.10 -4.59
N VAL A 105 -3.61 12.33 -4.64
CA VAL A 105 -2.27 12.75 -4.21
C VAL A 105 -1.45 13.09 -5.46
N ASN A 106 -0.66 14.15 -5.41
CA ASN A 106 0.21 14.51 -6.53
C ASN A 106 1.16 13.33 -6.86
N VAL A 107 1.36 13.04 -8.16
CA VAL A 107 2.16 11.89 -8.60
C VAL A 107 3.58 11.94 -8.08
N GLN A 108 4.23 13.11 -8.10
CA GLN A 108 5.60 13.25 -7.60
C GLN A 108 5.66 13.00 -6.09
N GLN A 109 4.70 13.55 -5.35
CA GLN A 109 4.59 13.32 -3.91
C GLN A 109 4.38 11.83 -3.59
N LEU A 110 3.48 11.15 -4.32
CA LEU A 110 3.23 9.72 -4.14
C LEU A 110 4.48 8.87 -4.40
N GLU A 111 5.27 9.21 -5.42
CA GLU A 111 6.53 8.54 -5.74
C GLU A 111 7.60 8.79 -4.67
N ASP A 112 7.67 9.99 -4.12
CA ASP A 112 8.61 10.34 -3.05
C ASP A 112 8.24 9.64 -1.73
N ASP A 113 6.95 9.62 -1.38
CA ASP A 113 6.42 8.86 -0.24
C ASP A 113 6.70 7.35 -0.41
N HIS A 114 6.51 6.81 -1.62
CA HIS A 114 6.82 5.42 -1.92
C HIS A 114 8.30 5.10 -1.68
N LYS A 115 9.23 5.89 -2.23
CA LYS A 115 10.69 5.68 -2.03
C LYS A 115 11.08 5.74 -0.57
N HIS A 116 10.50 6.66 0.18
CA HIS A 116 10.73 6.78 1.60
C HIS A 116 10.25 5.53 2.35
N ASN A 117 9.03 5.07 2.06
CA ASN A 117 8.43 3.91 2.71
C ASN A 117 9.09 2.58 2.30
N VAL A 118 9.58 2.46 1.07
CA VAL A 118 10.44 1.35 0.62
C VAL A 118 11.69 1.27 1.50
N THR A 119 12.36 2.41 1.71
CA THR A 119 13.58 2.47 2.51
C THR A 119 13.32 2.00 3.94
N GLN A 120 12.26 2.52 4.58
CA GLN A 120 11.88 2.08 5.92
C GLN A 120 11.54 0.59 6.00
N ALA A 121 10.76 0.07 5.04
CA ALA A 121 10.39 -1.34 5.02
C ALA A 121 11.61 -2.25 4.87
N LEU A 122 12.59 -1.84 4.05
CA LEU A 122 13.84 -2.57 3.90
C LEU A 122 14.75 -2.47 5.14
N GLU A 123 14.77 -1.34 5.84
CA GLU A 123 15.50 -1.21 7.10
C GLU A 123 14.94 -2.16 8.17
N ILE A 124 13.60 -2.29 8.26
CA ILE A 124 12.94 -3.25 9.14
C ILE A 124 13.31 -4.68 8.75
N PHE A 125 13.26 -4.99 7.45
CA PHE A 125 13.70 -6.30 6.95
C PHE A 125 15.14 -6.59 7.33
N ASP A 126 16.06 -5.66 7.07
CA ASP A 126 17.51 -5.82 7.32
C ASP A 126 17.81 -5.97 8.83
N ALA A 127 17.05 -5.28 9.69
CA ALA A 127 17.14 -5.43 11.14
C ALA A 127 16.67 -6.82 11.62
N ARG A 128 15.64 -7.38 10.99
CA ARG A 128 15.03 -8.67 11.39
C ARG A 128 15.73 -9.88 10.76
N ALA A 129 16.06 -9.80 9.47
CA ALA A 129 16.70 -10.86 8.67
C ALA A 129 18.23 -10.84 8.80
N ASN A 130 18.74 -10.93 10.03
CA ASN A 130 20.17 -10.78 10.34
C ASN A 130 20.92 -12.10 10.59
N PHE A 131 20.29 -13.25 10.32
CA PHE A 131 20.80 -14.57 10.68
C PHE A 131 20.68 -15.59 9.54
N GLY A 132 21.72 -16.42 9.37
CA GLY A 132 21.81 -17.44 8.32
C GLY A 132 22.60 -16.99 7.09
N SER A 133 22.39 -17.68 5.96
CA SER A 133 23.13 -17.42 4.72
C SER A 133 22.83 -16.04 4.12
N SER A 134 23.86 -15.20 3.96
CA SER A 134 23.74 -13.86 3.37
C SER A 134 23.13 -13.90 1.96
N LYS A 135 23.39 -14.96 1.19
CA LYS A 135 22.79 -15.15 -0.14
C LYS A 135 21.26 -15.31 -0.06
N ASN A 136 20.78 -16.06 0.93
CA ASN A 136 19.34 -16.27 1.13
C ASN A 136 18.67 -15.02 1.69
N ILE A 137 19.34 -14.28 2.57
CA ILE A 137 18.88 -12.98 3.07
C ILE A 137 18.76 -11.98 1.92
N GLN A 138 19.80 -11.84 1.08
CA GLN A 138 19.77 -10.95 -0.09
C GLN A 138 18.72 -11.35 -1.13
N LYS A 139 18.47 -12.66 -1.32
CA LYS A 139 17.37 -13.13 -2.16
C LYS A 139 16.03 -12.68 -1.58
N SER A 140 15.80 -12.95 -0.30
CA SER A 140 14.54 -12.58 0.38
C SER A 140 14.33 -11.07 0.39
N ARG A 141 15.39 -10.27 0.57
CA ARG A 141 15.36 -8.81 0.47
C ARG A 141 14.94 -8.32 -0.90
N ARG A 142 15.43 -8.96 -1.97
CA ARG A 142 14.98 -8.65 -3.34
C ARG A 142 13.51 -9.03 -3.55
N ASP A 143 13.09 -10.17 -3.01
CA ASP A 143 11.70 -10.62 -3.08
C ASP A 143 10.76 -9.62 -2.35
N VAL A 144 11.19 -9.01 -1.23
CA VAL A 144 10.48 -7.91 -0.56
C VAL A 144 10.32 -6.72 -1.51
N GLN A 145 11.42 -6.25 -2.11
CA GLN A 145 11.37 -5.09 -3.02
C GLN A 145 10.40 -5.34 -4.18
N ILE A 146 10.48 -6.50 -4.83
CA ILE A 146 9.60 -6.87 -5.95
C ILE A 146 8.13 -6.84 -5.49
N ALA A 147 7.82 -7.43 -4.33
CA ALA A 147 6.46 -7.44 -3.81
C ALA A 147 5.95 -6.03 -3.45
N ILE A 148 6.83 -5.14 -2.97
CA ILE A 148 6.50 -3.73 -2.73
C ILE A 148 6.20 -3.01 -4.04
N ASP A 149 7.02 -3.21 -5.06
CA ASP A 149 6.84 -2.59 -6.39
C ASP A 149 5.50 -3.03 -7.02
N GLU A 150 5.16 -4.31 -6.91
CA GLU A 150 3.86 -4.85 -7.36
C GLU A 150 2.68 -4.20 -6.63
N GLN A 151 2.78 -4.02 -5.31
CA GLN A 151 1.76 -3.30 -4.54
C GLN A 151 1.67 -1.82 -4.95
N PHE A 152 2.81 -1.18 -5.24
CA PHE A 152 2.85 0.22 -5.65
C PHE A 152 2.14 0.48 -6.98
N VAL A 153 2.22 -0.44 -7.94
CA VAL A 153 1.44 -0.36 -9.18
C VAL A 153 -0.06 -0.24 -8.89
N SER A 154 -0.55 -0.98 -7.89
CA SER A 154 -1.97 -0.91 -7.48
C SER A 154 -2.31 0.45 -6.86
N TYR A 155 -1.46 0.99 -5.98
CA TYR A 155 -1.64 2.32 -5.39
C TYR A 155 -1.63 3.43 -6.44
N ARG A 156 -0.72 3.36 -7.41
CA ARG A 156 -0.65 4.33 -8.52
C ARG A 156 -1.94 4.33 -9.34
N LYS A 157 -2.47 3.15 -9.66
CA LYS A 157 -3.75 3.01 -10.39
C LYS A 157 -4.93 3.57 -9.60
N LEU A 158 -5.02 3.27 -8.30
CA LEU A 158 -6.07 3.82 -7.43
C LEU A 158 -5.98 5.35 -7.33
N ASN A 159 -4.77 5.89 -7.25
CA ASN A 159 -4.56 7.33 -7.22
C ASN A 159 -4.91 7.99 -8.57
N GLU A 160 -4.53 7.39 -9.70
CA GLU A 160 -4.86 7.89 -11.03
C GLU A 160 -6.38 7.97 -11.28
N GLN A 161 -7.15 6.99 -10.79
CA GLN A 161 -8.61 7.03 -10.86
C GLN A 161 -9.24 8.22 -10.12
N ARG A 162 -8.53 8.77 -9.13
CA ARG A 162 -8.95 9.93 -8.34
C ARG A 162 -8.50 11.25 -8.95
N ASN A 163 -7.64 11.24 -9.98
CA ASN A 163 -7.13 12.45 -10.60
C ASN A 163 -8.30 13.28 -11.17
N PRO A 164 -8.51 14.51 -10.69
CA PRO A 164 -9.64 15.33 -11.12
C PRO A 164 -9.56 15.72 -12.59
N LEU A 165 -8.35 15.86 -13.16
CA LEU A 165 -8.17 16.28 -14.54
C LEU A 165 -8.09 15.10 -15.53
N PHE A 166 -8.14 13.86 -15.04
CA PHE A 166 -8.06 12.70 -15.89
C PHE A 166 -9.24 12.66 -16.88
N GLY A 167 -8.91 12.59 -18.17
CA GLY A 167 -9.91 12.63 -19.24
C GLY A 167 -10.50 14.02 -19.53
N MET A 168 -10.03 15.09 -18.87
CA MET A 168 -10.43 16.47 -19.18
C MET A 168 -9.61 17.08 -20.33
N GLU A 169 -8.52 16.44 -20.73
CA GLU A 169 -7.63 16.87 -21.82
C GLU A 169 -8.39 17.15 -23.13
N ILE A 170 -9.39 16.34 -23.43
CA ILE A 170 -10.24 16.49 -24.62
C ILE A 170 -11.05 17.79 -24.64
N TYR A 171 -11.30 18.41 -23.47
CA TYR A 171 -11.98 19.70 -23.35
C TYR A 171 -10.97 20.85 -23.25
N ILE A 172 -9.88 20.64 -22.50
CA ILE A 172 -8.85 21.66 -22.27
C ILE A 172 -8.14 22.02 -23.58
N ILE A 173 -7.79 21.04 -24.42
CA ILE A 173 -7.04 21.28 -25.66
C ILE A 173 -7.84 22.16 -26.66
N PRO A 174 -9.10 21.86 -27.01
CA PRO A 174 -9.89 22.73 -27.89
C PRO A 174 -10.18 24.10 -27.28
N LEU A 175 -10.43 24.16 -25.96
CA LEU A 175 -10.65 25.43 -25.26
C LEU A 175 -9.41 26.33 -25.31
N ALA A 176 -8.23 25.77 -25.04
CA ALA A 176 -6.96 26.47 -25.16
C ALA A 176 -6.69 26.90 -26.60
N THR A 177 -7.00 26.05 -27.58
CA THR A 177 -6.85 26.37 -29.01
C THR A 177 -7.74 27.54 -29.43
N ALA A 178 -9.01 27.55 -28.99
CA ALA A 178 -9.93 28.66 -29.23
C ALA A 178 -9.45 29.95 -28.55
N GLY A 179 -9.00 29.86 -27.29
CA GLY A 179 -8.47 30.99 -26.54
C GLY A 179 -7.22 31.60 -27.17
N ILE A 180 -6.25 30.77 -27.57
CA ILE A 180 -5.03 31.22 -28.26
C ILE A 180 -5.39 31.86 -29.61
N SER A 181 -6.27 31.22 -30.38
CA SER A 181 -6.71 31.76 -31.68
C SER A 181 -7.39 33.13 -31.53
N TYR A 182 -8.19 33.31 -30.47
CA TYR A 182 -8.81 34.58 -30.12
C TYR A 182 -7.77 35.65 -29.75
N LEU A 183 -6.78 35.29 -28.90
CA LEU A 183 -5.71 36.21 -28.51
C LEU A 183 -4.88 36.66 -29.72
N VAL A 184 -4.45 35.73 -30.57
CA VAL A 184 -3.68 36.05 -31.78
C VAL A 184 -4.50 36.93 -32.72
N LYS A 185 -5.78 36.62 -32.92
CA LYS A 185 -6.69 37.44 -33.74
C LYS A 185 -6.79 38.87 -33.18
N PHE A 186 -6.98 39.02 -31.87
CA PHE A 186 -7.06 40.32 -31.22
C PHE A 186 -5.80 41.17 -31.48
N PHE A 187 -4.61 40.58 -31.36
CA PHE A 187 -3.36 41.27 -31.67
C PHE A 187 -3.21 41.62 -33.16
N VAL A 188 -3.58 40.71 -34.06
CA VAL A 188 -3.53 40.94 -35.52
C VAL A 188 -4.47 42.08 -35.93
N ASP A 189 -5.68 42.09 -35.40
CA ASP A 189 -6.69 43.13 -35.68
C ASP A 189 -6.26 44.51 -35.11
N LEU A 190 -5.48 44.54 -34.03
CA LEU A 190 -4.95 45.79 -33.45
C LEU A 190 -3.74 46.36 -34.21
N THR A 191 -2.87 45.52 -34.74
CA THR A 191 -1.55 45.94 -35.25
C THR A 191 -1.48 46.13 -36.75
N CYS A 192 -2.43 45.59 -37.51
CA CYS A 192 -2.27 45.50 -38.96
C CYS A 192 -3.58 45.63 -39.73
N SER A 193 -3.59 46.50 -40.75
CA SER A 193 -4.74 46.74 -41.65
C SER A 193 -4.51 46.30 -43.09
N HIS A 194 -3.41 45.59 -43.39
CA HIS A 194 -3.13 45.08 -44.73
C HIS A 194 -3.96 43.84 -45.07
N ASN A 195 -4.18 43.59 -46.38
CA ASN A 195 -4.94 42.45 -46.90
C ASN A 195 -4.48 41.09 -46.35
N VAL A 196 -3.18 40.93 -46.09
CA VAL A 196 -2.61 39.71 -45.48
C VAL A 196 -3.17 39.47 -44.08
N CYS A 197 -3.30 40.52 -43.27
CA CYS A 197 -3.79 40.44 -41.90
C CYS A 197 -5.29 40.14 -41.84
N ILE A 198 -6.06 40.66 -42.81
CA ILE A 198 -7.48 40.32 -42.97
C ILE A 198 -7.65 38.82 -43.27
N SER A 199 -6.83 38.27 -44.19
CA SER A 199 -6.85 36.83 -44.48
C SER A 199 -6.43 35.97 -43.29
N THR A 200 -5.40 36.36 -42.55
CA THR A 200 -4.97 35.67 -41.32
C THR A 200 -6.06 35.71 -40.23
N SER A 201 -6.71 36.86 -40.04
CA SER A 201 -7.81 37.03 -39.08
C SER A 201 -9.02 36.16 -39.44
N GLN A 202 -9.31 36.00 -40.74
CA GLN A 202 -10.38 35.13 -41.22
C GLN A 202 -10.07 33.64 -40.99
N LEU A 203 -8.84 33.20 -41.26
CA LEU A 203 -8.41 31.82 -40.97
C LEU A 203 -8.50 31.51 -39.46
N LEU A 204 -8.02 32.42 -38.59
CA LEU A 204 -8.11 32.25 -37.14
C LEU A 204 -9.57 32.16 -36.65
N LYS A 205 -10.49 32.89 -37.29
CA LYS A 205 -11.93 32.79 -37.00
C LYS A 205 -12.50 31.42 -37.38
N GLU A 206 -12.10 30.85 -38.51
CA GLU A 206 -12.52 29.50 -38.92
C GLU A 206 -11.99 28.43 -37.96
N PHE A 207 -10.72 28.52 -37.56
CA PHE A 207 -10.14 27.64 -36.54
C PHE A 207 -10.86 27.74 -35.19
N MET A 208 -11.15 28.96 -34.73
CA MET A 208 -11.90 29.19 -33.50
C MET A 208 -13.32 28.61 -33.59
N SER A 209 -14.02 28.83 -34.70
CA SER A 209 -15.36 28.28 -34.92
C SER A 209 -15.35 26.76 -34.91
N PHE A 210 -14.37 26.13 -35.55
CA PHE A 210 -14.22 24.68 -35.54
C PHE A 210 -13.95 24.14 -34.13
N ALA A 211 -13.02 24.76 -33.39
CA ALA A 211 -12.70 24.36 -32.02
C ALA A 211 -13.91 24.49 -31.07
N LEU A 212 -14.70 25.55 -31.19
CA LEU A 212 -15.92 25.76 -30.39
C LEU A 212 -17.04 24.78 -30.79
N CYS A 213 -17.23 24.51 -32.07
CA CYS A 213 -18.18 23.49 -32.54
C CYS A 213 -17.81 22.10 -32.02
N PHE A 214 -16.52 21.74 -32.10
CA PHE A 214 -16.01 20.48 -31.57
C PHE A 214 -16.20 20.38 -30.05
N LEU A 215 -15.90 21.45 -29.30
CA LEU A 215 -16.14 21.51 -27.86
C LEU A 215 -17.64 21.38 -27.54
N GLY A 216 -18.52 22.02 -28.31
CA GLY A 216 -19.97 21.88 -28.17
C GLY A 216 -20.45 20.44 -28.37
N ILE A 217 -19.94 19.76 -29.40
CA ILE A 217 -20.23 18.33 -29.64
C ILE A 217 -19.74 17.47 -28.47
N LEU A 218 -18.53 17.71 -27.96
CA LEU A 218 -18.00 16.97 -26.81
C LEU A 218 -18.85 17.18 -25.56
N VAL A 219 -19.25 18.42 -25.26
CA VAL A 219 -20.11 18.72 -24.11
C VAL A 219 -21.45 17.99 -24.21
N ILE A 220 -22.04 17.91 -25.41
CA ILE A 220 -23.31 17.20 -25.62
C ILE A 220 -23.11 15.68 -25.51
N THR A 221 -22.10 15.12 -26.18
CA THR A 221 -21.89 13.67 -26.26
C THR A 221 -21.33 13.05 -24.97
N LYS A 222 -20.71 13.86 -24.10
CA LYS A 222 -20.04 13.41 -22.87
C LYS A 222 -20.51 14.20 -21.63
N PHE A 223 -21.75 14.67 -21.65
CA PHE A 223 -22.34 15.45 -20.55
C PHE A 223 -22.22 14.78 -19.17
N GLU A 224 -22.39 13.45 -19.10
CA GLU A 224 -22.26 12.69 -17.85
C GLU A 224 -20.86 12.79 -17.23
N GLN A 225 -19.81 12.75 -18.05
CA GLN A 225 -18.43 12.90 -17.59
C GLN A 225 -18.17 14.29 -16.99
N ILE A 226 -18.74 15.34 -17.62
CA ILE A 226 -18.64 16.71 -17.12
C ILE A 226 -19.38 16.86 -15.79
N ARG A 227 -20.55 16.21 -15.65
CA ARG A 227 -21.31 16.19 -14.42
C ARG A 227 -20.53 15.51 -13.29
N GLU A 228 -19.94 14.35 -13.55
CA GLU A 228 -19.08 13.67 -12.58
C GLU A 228 -17.89 14.53 -12.15
N PHE A 229 -17.23 15.20 -13.10
CA PHE A 229 -16.14 16.12 -12.81
C PHE A 229 -16.59 17.28 -11.91
N TYR A 230 -17.75 17.87 -12.21
CA TYR A 230 -18.34 18.94 -11.40
C TYR A 230 -18.64 18.47 -9.97
N ASP A 231 -19.23 17.29 -9.81
CA ASP A 231 -19.53 16.70 -8.50
C ASP A 231 -18.25 16.41 -7.70
N ARG A 232 -17.18 15.92 -8.37
CA ARG A 232 -15.86 15.70 -7.75
C ARG A 232 -15.24 17.00 -7.25
N ILE A 233 -15.26 18.07 -8.06
CA ILE A 233 -14.75 19.38 -7.65
C ILE A 233 -15.57 19.96 -6.50
N GLN A 234 -16.89 19.84 -6.55
CA GLN A 234 -17.76 20.33 -5.47
C GLN A 234 -17.51 19.55 -4.16
N GLY A 235 -17.25 18.24 -4.25
CA GLY A 235 -16.83 17.41 -3.13
C GLY A 235 -15.52 17.89 -2.50
N MET A 236 -14.50 18.16 -3.33
CA MET A 236 -13.21 18.69 -2.86
C MET A 236 -13.36 20.09 -2.22
N TYR A 237 -14.12 20.99 -2.84
CA TYR A 237 -14.38 22.32 -2.29
C TYR A 237 -15.06 22.26 -0.92
N LYS A 238 -16.04 21.37 -0.76
CA LYS A 238 -16.70 21.13 0.53
C LYS A 238 -15.74 20.55 1.57
N ALA A 239 -14.87 19.62 1.20
CA ALA A 239 -13.89 19.02 2.10
C ALA A 239 -12.84 20.05 2.58
N MET A 240 -12.39 20.96 1.72
CA MET A 240 -11.46 22.04 2.09
C MET A 240 -12.08 23.11 2.99
N ASN A 241 -13.40 23.35 2.87
CA ASN A 241 -14.12 24.35 3.67
C ASN A 241 -14.81 23.76 4.93
N GLN A 242 -14.57 22.50 5.26
CA GLN A 242 -15.02 21.93 6.52
C GLN A 242 -14.06 22.33 7.65
N PRO A 243 -14.55 22.86 8.79
CA PRO A 243 -13.70 23.15 9.93
C PRO A 243 -13.07 21.85 10.47
N PRO A 244 -11.85 21.89 11.02
CA PRO A 244 -11.18 20.71 11.54
C PRO A 244 -12.06 20.06 12.62
N PRO A 245 -12.10 18.71 12.70
CA PRO A 245 -12.89 18.01 13.69
C PRO A 245 -12.46 18.48 15.09
N LYS A 246 -13.44 18.90 15.90
CA LYS A 246 -13.20 19.31 17.29
C LYS A 246 -12.51 18.15 18.02
N PRO A 247 -11.46 18.40 18.81
CA PRO A 247 -10.83 17.36 19.61
C PRO A 247 -11.90 16.73 20.50
N LYS A 248 -11.96 15.40 20.49
CA LYS A 248 -12.78 14.65 21.46
C LYS A 248 -12.27 15.03 22.84
N GLN A 249 -13.10 15.71 23.61
CA GLN A 249 -12.89 15.83 25.06
C GLN A 249 -13.25 14.48 25.65
N ASP A 250 -12.23 13.81 26.20
CA ASP A 250 -12.40 12.68 27.12
C ASP A 250 -13.11 13.14 28.41
#